data_AF-A0A8S3V843-F1
#
_entry.id   AF-A0A8S3V843-F1
#
_cell.length_a   1.000
_cell.length_b   1.000
_cell.length_c   1.000
_cell.angle_alpha   90.00
_cell.angle_beta   90.00
_cell.angle_gamma   90.00
#
_symmetry.space_group_name_H-M   'P 1'
#
loop_
_entity.id
_entity.type
_entity.pdbx_description
1 polymer ?
#
loop_
_entity_poly.entity_id
_entity_poly.type
_entity_poly.pdbx_seq_one_letter_code
_entity_poly.pdbx_strand_id
1 'polypeptide(L)'
;MFNRSDDSDVNICENDVDVLYDDMLDCEISVEEVFNVLKCSKNGKPPGYDEIPVELYKNQTMLNALTRDFNICFDSGKVPAMCAKSRFFGFVIFGSVVNGITKAMTSQSIDGVFMMAAEAPWFRVYIPEPIQQHNVHGDVPGVKNMPPRNSLPIAYFYLMFSINILKKITRETNRYAKQLLTRKRRNNTLHASSRLRMFEWNGKFTVTEIKGLLATIFNMGLIRKPSIKDYWSKKFKSQKTPWFSGMFSRNRFQLLLRCLHLVNNKNTPQRNSEFYDPSAWFKPIVEHANMVFKRYLTPKRELSIDESLIGTKARTIMTQYIPSKSSKFGIKLWMLVEASTGYIIHFLPYRGKRYDPIPNNETQGCHVVFKLLRSAGLLGKWFHVFCDNFFTSISLASRLYTENTYLTGTIRKNRHLPRLIKEANPNANQSVFARRGPLLCCAFRERPNRKVVRFVSTYHNGIHNQNEKPSLAISYNQYMGGVDLNDMMCGIYEDKRKTKTMWKRVAINIFHRMLLNAYILYKYNTDENQQISRYEFIVCIIESLATEHRQHRDRGGVERNVDAMPHVTLQRLPGKREKNCVVCSTAISRKRSKTVCLRCGKGVHGLCVHRHRCEIEL
;
A
#
# COMPACT_ATOMS: atom_id res chain seq x y z
N MET A 1 -84.48 -47.20 12.81
CA MET A 1 -83.73 -47.58 14.02
C MET A 1 -82.63 -46.56 14.22
N PHE A 2 -82.75 -45.81 15.33
CA PHE A 2 -81.74 -45.05 16.10
C PHE A 2 -80.79 -44.08 15.36
N ASN A 3 -80.91 -42.76 15.48
CA ASN A 3 -80.72 -41.82 16.61
C ASN A 3 -79.26 -41.44 16.94
N ARG A 4 -79.02 -40.11 16.93
CA ARG A 4 -78.21 -39.27 17.87
C ARG A 4 -76.70 -39.58 17.94
N SER A 5 -75.78 -38.63 18.14
CA SER A 5 -75.79 -37.23 18.60
C SER A 5 -74.35 -36.69 18.50
N ASP A 6 -74.25 -35.36 18.42
CA ASP A 6 -73.29 -34.40 19.01
C ASP A 6 -71.75 -34.52 18.86
N ASP A 7 -71.22 -33.37 18.38
CA ASP A 7 -70.11 -32.55 18.91
C ASP A 7 -68.79 -33.19 19.36
N SER A 8 -67.71 -32.77 18.70
CA SER A 8 -66.67 -31.97 19.37
C SER A 8 -65.72 -31.32 18.36
N ASP A 9 -65.70 -29.99 18.37
CA ASP A 9 -64.66 -29.13 17.82
C ASP A 9 -63.26 -29.58 18.24
N VAL A 10 -62.34 -29.64 17.26
CA VAL A 10 -60.91 -29.48 17.54
C VAL A 10 -60.47 -28.19 16.85
N ASN A 11 -60.49 -27.12 17.63
CA ASN A 11 -59.72 -25.91 17.39
C ASN A 11 -58.27 -26.28 17.10
N ILE A 12 -57.82 -26.11 15.86
CA ILE A 12 -56.38 -26.02 15.59
C ILE A 12 -56.00 -24.57 15.87
N CYS A 13 -55.49 -24.34 17.09
CA CYS A 13 -54.82 -23.10 17.44
C CYS A 13 -53.71 -22.82 16.42
N GLU A 14 -53.71 -21.60 15.89
CA GLU A 14 -52.50 -20.90 15.47
C GLU A 14 -51.49 -20.90 16.64
N ASN A 15 -50.22 -21.18 16.32
CA ASN A 15 -49.01 -21.16 17.16
C ASN A 15 -48.44 -22.56 17.40
N ASP A 16 -47.59 -23.00 16.48
CA ASP A 16 -46.29 -23.64 16.77
C ASP A 16 -45.58 -23.85 15.43
N VAL A 17 -44.69 -22.93 15.07
CA VAL A 17 -43.71 -23.20 14.02
C VAL A 17 -42.70 -24.15 14.66
N ASP A 18 -42.72 -25.41 14.26
CA ASP A 18 -41.78 -26.43 14.73
C ASP A 18 -40.36 -26.04 14.31
N VAL A 19 -39.63 -25.45 15.26
CA VAL A 19 -38.26 -24.99 15.11
C VAL A 19 -37.33 -25.95 15.85
N LEU A 20 -36.31 -26.46 15.17
CA LEU A 20 -35.22 -27.22 15.79
C LEU A 20 -33.96 -26.35 15.89
N TYR A 21 -33.37 -26.34 17.08
CA TYR A 21 -32.08 -25.72 17.34
C TYR A 21 -30.95 -26.70 16.97
N ASP A 22 -30.13 -26.35 15.98
CA ASP A 22 -28.93 -27.10 15.64
C ASP A 22 -27.73 -26.52 16.42
N ASP A 23 -27.24 -27.29 17.40
CA ASP A 23 -26.08 -26.94 18.23
C ASP A 23 -24.82 -26.63 17.40
N MET A 24 -24.69 -27.14 16.18
CA MET A 24 -23.55 -26.89 15.28
C MET A 24 -23.73 -25.66 14.38
N LEU A 25 -24.96 -25.19 14.14
CA LEU A 25 -25.26 -24.07 13.26
C LEU A 25 -25.67 -22.79 14.01
N ASP A 26 -25.93 -22.85 15.32
CA ASP A 26 -26.45 -21.74 16.14
C ASP A 26 -27.70 -21.11 15.47
N CYS A 27 -28.58 -21.97 14.94
CA CYS A 27 -29.78 -21.52 14.25
C CYS A 27 -30.97 -22.45 14.35
N GLU A 28 -32.12 -21.81 14.22
CA GLU A 28 -33.44 -22.38 14.02
C GLU A 28 -33.58 -22.84 12.56
N ILE A 29 -33.66 -24.14 12.32
CA ILE A 29 -33.90 -24.69 10.98
C ILE A 29 -35.41 -24.70 10.72
N SER A 30 -35.85 -23.99 9.69
CA SER A 30 -37.27 -23.94 9.30
C SER A 30 -37.63 -25.05 8.29
N VAL A 31 -38.91 -25.46 8.31
CA VAL A 31 -39.47 -26.42 7.33
C VAL A 31 -39.27 -25.96 5.88
N GLU A 32 -39.28 -24.64 5.65
CA GLU A 32 -39.11 -24.03 4.33
C GLU A 32 -37.65 -24.11 3.82
N GLU A 33 -36.65 -24.12 4.70
CA GLU A 33 -35.25 -24.34 4.33
C GLU A 33 -34.97 -25.77 3.90
N VAL A 34 -35.55 -26.75 4.60
CA VAL A 34 -35.52 -28.17 4.21
C VAL A 34 -36.15 -28.34 2.83
N PHE A 35 -37.27 -27.66 2.59
CA PHE A 35 -37.97 -27.66 1.31
C PHE A 35 -37.11 -27.09 0.17
N ASN A 36 -36.36 -26.01 0.41
CA ASN A 36 -35.46 -25.42 -0.58
C ASN A 36 -34.27 -26.33 -0.93
N VAL A 37 -33.70 -27.06 0.04
CA VAL A 37 -32.65 -28.07 -0.19
C VAL A 37 -33.15 -29.17 -1.12
N LEU A 38 -34.35 -29.71 -0.84
CA LEU A 38 -34.97 -30.75 -1.68
C LEU A 38 -35.30 -30.25 -3.09
N LYS A 39 -35.77 -29.00 -3.22
CA LYS A 39 -36.11 -28.39 -4.51
C LYS A 39 -34.90 -28.13 -5.41
N CYS A 40 -33.70 -28.02 -4.83
CA CYS A 40 -32.45 -27.85 -5.55
C CYS A 40 -31.85 -29.16 -6.10
N SER A 41 -32.43 -30.32 -5.78
CA SER A 41 -32.01 -31.66 -6.25
C SER A 41 -32.27 -31.94 -7.75
N LYS A 42 -32.42 -30.90 -8.58
CA LYS A 42 -32.68 -31.05 -10.02
C LYS A 42 -31.55 -31.84 -10.69
N ASN A 43 -31.95 -32.83 -11.50
CA ASN A 43 -31.14 -33.79 -12.28
C ASN A 43 -30.84 -35.15 -11.62
N GLY A 44 -31.72 -35.64 -10.74
CA GLY A 44 -31.76 -37.06 -10.41
C GLY A 44 -30.56 -37.57 -9.58
N LYS A 45 -29.83 -36.69 -8.92
CA LYS A 45 -28.91 -37.06 -7.84
C LYS A 45 -29.66 -36.87 -6.51
N PRO A 46 -29.86 -37.92 -5.72
CA PRO A 46 -30.42 -37.75 -4.38
C PRO A 46 -29.43 -36.93 -3.54
N PRO A 47 -29.91 -36.04 -2.64
CA PRO A 47 -29.07 -35.56 -1.57
C PRO A 47 -28.57 -36.79 -0.79
N GLY A 48 -27.27 -36.92 -0.64
CA GLY A 48 -26.69 -38.04 0.10
C GLY A 48 -27.15 -38.01 1.55
N TYR A 49 -27.03 -39.14 2.25
CA TYR A 49 -27.22 -39.27 3.70
C TYR A 49 -26.45 -38.17 4.50
N ASP A 50 -25.42 -37.59 3.89
CA ASP A 50 -24.54 -36.56 4.44
C ASP A 50 -25.06 -35.10 4.29
N GLU A 51 -26.17 -34.89 3.57
CA GLU A 51 -26.72 -33.55 3.27
C GLU A 51 -27.91 -33.15 4.14
N ILE A 52 -28.50 -34.10 4.87
CA ILE A 52 -29.57 -33.85 5.86
C ILE A 52 -28.97 -34.10 7.26
N PRO A 53 -28.94 -33.10 8.16
CA PRO A 53 -28.47 -33.27 9.53
C PRO A 53 -29.06 -34.52 10.20
N VAL A 54 -28.22 -35.35 10.83
CA VAL A 54 -28.62 -36.65 11.41
C VAL A 54 -29.71 -36.50 12.49
N GLU A 55 -29.73 -35.35 13.15
CA GLU A 55 -30.63 -34.96 14.22
C GLU A 55 -32.08 -34.77 13.72
N LEU A 56 -32.27 -34.44 12.43
CA LEU A 56 -33.61 -34.32 11.82
C LEU A 56 -34.33 -35.66 11.73
N TYR A 57 -33.60 -36.77 11.61
CA TYR A 57 -34.20 -38.11 11.58
C TYR A 57 -34.74 -38.57 12.94
N LYS A 58 -34.48 -37.82 14.01
CA LYS A 58 -34.99 -38.07 15.36
C LYS A 58 -36.27 -37.26 15.65
N ASN A 59 -36.61 -36.28 14.81
CA ASN A 59 -37.82 -35.48 14.95
C ASN A 59 -38.92 -36.06 14.04
N GLN A 60 -39.99 -36.56 14.67
CA GLN A 60 -41.05 -37.28 13.98
C GLN A 60 -41.82 -36.39 12.98
N THR A 61 -42.04 -35.11 13.29
CA THR A 61 -42.73 -34.17 12.41
C THR A 61 -41.93 -33.90 11.14
N MET A 62 -40.61 -33.77 11.26
CA MET A 62 -39.71 -33.55 10.11
C MET A 62 -39.51 -34.81 9.27
N LEU A 63 -39.47 -35.98 9.91
CA LEU A 63 -39.47 -37.27 9.21
C LEU A 63 -40.73 -37.43 8.34
N ASN A 64 -41.88 -36.98 8.86
CA ASN A 64 -43.15 -37.01 8.13
C ASN A 64 -43.14 -36.03 6.94
N ALA A 65 -42.57 -34.83 7.10
CA ALA A 65 -42.42 -33.86 6.01
C ALA A 65 -41.47 -34.35 4.90
N LEU A 66 -40.32 -34.91 5.27
CA LEU A 66 -39.37 -35.54 4.35
C LEU A 66 -40.01 -36.68 3.57
N THR A 67 -40.77 -37.54 4.26
CA THR A 67 -41.49 -38.67 3.64
C THR A 67 -42.53 -38.18 2.63
N ARG A 68 -43.30 -37.13 2.98
CA ARG A 68 -44.28 -36.51 2.07
C ARG A 68 -43.62 -35.96 0.80
N ASP A 69 -42.52 -35.25 0.94
CA ASP A 69 -41.90 -34.55 -0.19
C ASP A 69 -41.06 -35.49 -1.07
N PHE A 70 -40.49 -36.56 -0.50
CA PHE A 70 -39.92 -37.67 -1.27
C PHE A 70 -41.00 -38.35 -2.12
N ASN A 71 -42.20 -38.59 -1.56
CA ASN A 71 -43.32 -39.18 -2.30
C ASN A 71 -43.74 -38.33 -3.51
N ILE A 72 -43.73 -36.99 -3.40
CA ILE A 72 -43.99 -36.09 -4.54
C ILE A 72 -42.94 -36.27 -5.66
N CYS A 73 -41.67 -36.47 -5.30
CA CYS A 73 -40.62 -36.77 -6.28
C CYS A 73 -40.83 -38.14 -6.96
N PHE A 74 -41.30 -39.16 -6.23
CA PHE A 74 -41.62 -40.49 -6.77
C PHE A 74 -42.79 -40.44 -7.77
N ASP A 75 -43.85 -39.68 -7.48
CA ASP A 75 -45.03 -39.56 -8.34
C ASP A 75 -44.74 -38.84 -9.67
N SER A 76 -43.69 -38.02 -9.72
CA SER A 76 -43.25 -37.32 -10.93
C SER A 76 -42.46 -38.19 -11.93
N GLY A 77 -42.28 -39.49 -11.63
CA GLY A 77 -41.58 -40.45 -12.50
C GLY A 77 -40.06 -40.29 -12.57
N LYS A 78 -39.47 -39.42 -11.74
CA LYS A 78 -38.03 -39.13 -11.72
C LYS A 78 -37.33 -39.86 -10.58
N VAL A 79 -37.34 -41.19 -10.62
CA VAL A 79 -36.64 -42.02 -9.62
C VAL A 79 -35.15 -42.15 -9.98
N PRO A 80 -34.20 -41.79 -9.10
CA PRO A 80 -32.78 -42.08 -9.30
C PRO A 80 -32.53 -43.60 -9.32
N ALA A 81 -31.75 -44.09 -10.28
CA ALA A 81 -31.47 -45.52 -10.49
C ALA A 81 -30.89 -46.27 -9.26
N MET A 82 -30.36 -45.56 -8.25
CA MET A 82 -29.89 -46.18 -7.01
C MET A 82 -31.02 -46.52 -6.01
N CYS A 83 -32.19 -45.89 -6.09
CA CYS A 83 -33.30 -46.15 -5.15
C CYS A 83 -34.02 -47.48 -5.40
N ALA A 84 -33.99 -48.03 -6.62
CA ALA A 84 -34.61 -49.31 -6.95
C ALA A 84 -33.98 -50.53 -6.24
N LYS A 85 -32.84 -50.35 -5.55
CA LYS A 85 -32.13 -51.42 -4.84
C LYS A 85 -32.42 -51.49 -3.34
N SER A 86 -33.18 -50.54 -2.78
CA SER A 86 -33.48 -50.50 -1.34
C SER A 86 -34.79 -51.21 -1.01
N ARG A 87 -34.70 -52.34 -0.29
CA ARG A 87 -35.84 -53.20 0.09
C ARG A 87 -36.79 -52.61 1.16
N PHE A 88 -36.66 -51.33 1.53
CA PHE A 88 -37.34 -50.79 2.73
C PHE A 88 -38.59 -49.92 2.46
N PHE A 89 -38.92 -49.59 1.20
CA PHE A 89 -39.91 -48.55 0.87
C PHE A 89 -41.24 -49.07 0.26
N GLY A 90 -41.67 -50.27 0.65
CA GLY A 90 -42.86 -50.91 0.07
C GLY A 90 -44.21 -50.61 0.73
N PHE A 91 -44.31 -49.71 1.72
CA PHE A 91 -45.47 -49.70 2.63
C PHE A 91 -46.22 -48.36 2.83
N VAL A 92 -45.76 -47.21 2.31
CA VAL A 92 -46.32 -45.91 2.73
C VAL A 92 -46.49 -44.94 1.57
N ILE A 93 -47.40 -45.25 0.65
CA ILE A 93 -47.98 -44.28 -0.28
C ILE A 93 -49.48 -44.46 -0.18
N PHE A 94 -50.21 -43.46 0.32
CA PHE A 94 -51.47 -42.97 -0.23
C PHE A 94 -52.09 -41.95 0.73
N GLY A 95 -52.13 -40.67 0.33
CA GLY A 95 -53.15 -39.72 0.80
C GLY A 95 -52.67 -38.35 1.28
N SER A 96 -52.82 -37.35 0.39
CA SER A 96 -53.22 -35.96 0.72
C SER A 96 -52.12 -35.04 1.32
N VAL A 97 -51.89 -33.78 0.94
CA VAL A 97 -52.79 -32.62 0.77
C VAL A 97 -52.02 -31.53 0.02
N VAL A 98 -52.55 -31.05 -1.10
CA VAL A 98 -52.11 -29.85 -1.84
C VAL A 98 -53.31 -28.93 -1.91
N ASN A 99 -53.26 -27.70 -1.36
CA ASN A 99 -53.98 -26.49 -1.81
C ASN A 99 -54.03 -25.39 -0.72
N GLY A 100 -52.94 -24.65 -0.47
CA GLY A 100 -53.03 -23.60 0.55
C GLY A 100 -51.92 -22.56 0.66
N ILE A 101 -51.21 -22.17 -0.41
CA ILE A 101 -50.24 -21.05 -0.30
C ILE A 101 -50.19 -20.29 -1.63
N THR A 102 -50.91 -19.17 -1.76
CA THR A 102 -50.76 -18.29 -2.95
C THR A 102 -51.19 -16.82 -2.74
N LYS A 103 -51.11 -16.24 -1.54
CA LYS A 103 -51.65 -14.87 -1.34
C LYS A 103 -50.92 -13.86 -0.46
N ALA A 104 -49.64 -14.03 -0.11
CA ALA A 104 -48.95 -13.04 0.73
C ALA A 104 -47.53 -12.70 0.25
N MET A 105 -47.41 -11.90 -0.81
CA MET A 105 -46.17 -11.16 -1.11
C MET A 105 -46.48 -9.90 -1.92
N THR A 106 -46.57 -8.74 -1.27
CA THR A 106 -46.17 -7.43 -1.84
C THR A 106 -46.01 -6.38 -0.75
N SER A 107 -44.89 -5.64 -0.82
CA SER A 107 -44.49 -4.39 -0.13
C SER A 107 -43.90 -4.45 1.29
N GLN A 108 -42.56 -4.40 1.40
CA GLN A 108 -41.83 -3.75 2.50
C GLN A 108 -40.46 -3.21 2.01
N SER A 109 -40.05 -2.06 2.55
CA SER A 109 -38.93 -1.21 2.15
C SER A 109 -37.53 -1.80 2.44
N ILE A 110 -36.57 -1.48 1.57
CA ILE A 110 -35.18 -1.99 1.52
C ILE A 110 -34.39 -1.81 2.84
N ASP A 111 -34.64 -0.74 3.60
CA ASP A 111 -33.90 -0.48 4.86
C ASP A 111 -34.30 -1.42 6.02
N GLY A 112 -35.53 -1.95 6.01
CA GLY A 112 -36.00 -2.93 7.00
C GLY A 112 -35.42 -4.33 6.79
N VAL A 113 -35.14 -4.70 5.54
CA VAL A 113 -34.58 -6.01 5.15
C VAL A 113 -33.13 -6.16 5.63
N PHE A 114 -32.37 -5.05 5.75
CA PHE A 114 -30.95 -5.09 6.10
C PHE A 114 -30.68 -5.27 7.60
N MET A 115 -31.53 -4.72 8.48
CA MET A 115 -31.39 -4.96 9.92
C MET A 115 -31.71 -6.41 10.29
N MET A 116 -32.66 -7.04 9.61
CA MET A 116 -32.98 -8.46 9.80
C MET A 116 -31.83 -9.41 9.38
N ALA A 117 -30.99 -9.03 8.40
CA ALA A 117 -29.88 -9.86 7.93
C ALA A 117 -28.67 -9.95 8.90
N ALA A 118 -28.55 -9.03 9.86
CA ALA A 118 -27.45 -9.04 10.83
C ALA A 118 -27.69 -10.06 11.97
N GLU A 119 -28.96 -10.34 12.26
CA GLU A 119 -29.45 -11.32 13.25
C GLU A 119 -29.82 -12.66 12.62
N ALA A 120 -29.84 -12.73 11.28
CA ALA A 120 -30.11 -13.96 10.55
C ALA A 120 -29.13 -15.09 10.93
N PRO A 121 -29.61 -16.33 10.95
CA PRO A 121 -28.76 -17.49 11.24
C PRO A 121 -27.69 -17.73 10.18
N TRP A 122 -26.65 -18.48 10.56
CA TRP A 122 -25.66 -18.97 9.60
C TRP A 122 -26.14 -20.28 8.98
N PHE A 123 -26.31 -20.31 7.67
CA PHE A 123 -26.68 -21.52 6.94
C PHE A 123 -25.48 -22.07 6.16
N ARG A 124 -25.44 -23.40 6.01
CA ARG A 124 -24.42 -24.09 5.20
C ARG A 124 -24.76 -23.94 3.72
N VAL A 125 -23.75 -23.61 2.90
CA VAL A 125 -23.95 -23.41 1.46
C VAL A 125 -23.57 -24.66 0.68
N TYR A 126 -24.50 -25.17 -0.13
CA TYR A 126 -24.32 -26.39 -0.93
C TYR A 126 -24.33 -26.14 -2.46
N ILE A 127 -24.98 -25.07 -2.95
CA ILE A 127 -25.19 -24.76 -4.39
C ILE A 127 -25.04 -23.25 -4.62
N PRO A 128 -24.62 -22.76 -5.81
CA PRO A 128 -24.44 -21.33 -6.06
C PRO A 128 -25.72 -20.51 -5.81
N GLU A 129 -25.61 -19.54 -4.93
CA GLU A 129 -26.64 -18.54 -4.67
C GLU A 129 -26.52 -17.35 -5.64
N PRO A 130 -27.65 -16.71 -6.00
CA PRO A 130 -27.62 -15.44 -6.70
C PRO A 130 -27.14 -14.34 -5.74
N ILE A 131 -25.93 -13.81 -5.97
CA ILE A 131 -25.50 -12.54 -5.35
C ILE A 131 -25.59 -11.43 -6.37
N GLN A 132 -26.14 -10.30 -5.96
CA GLN A 132 -26.03 -9.06 -6.69
C GLN A 132 -24.61 -8.50 -6.52
N GLN A 133 -23.79 -8.60 -7.57
CA GLN A 133 -22.50 -7.93 -7.62
C GLN A 133 -22.70 -6.51 -8.16
N HIS A 134 -22.12 -5.55 -7.46
CA HIS A 134 -22.21 -4.14 -7.80
C HIS A 134 -20.96 -3.71 -8.56
N ASN A 135 -21.17 -2.89 -9.59
CA ASN A 135 -20.06 -2.23 -10.27
C ASN A 135 -19.45 -1.16 -9.37
N VAL A 136 -18.15 -0.92 -9.54
CA VAL A 136 -17.48 0.18 -8.84
C VAL A 136 -18.14 1.50 -9.22
N HIS A 137 -18.55 2.28 -8.23
CA HIS A 137 -19.13 3.61 -8.46
C HIS A 137 -18.03 4.67 -8.60
N GLY A 138 -18.15 5.53 -9.61
CA GLY A 138 -17.25 6.66 -9.83
C GLY A 138 -16.55 6.63 -11.19
N ASP A 139 -15.38 7.27 -11.26
CA ASP A 139 -14.59 7.41 -12.50
C ASP A 139 -14.18 6.05 -13.06
N VAL A 140 -14.05 5.97 -14.40
CA VAL A 140 -13.49 4.81 -15.09
C VAL A 140 -12.05 4.55 -14.60
N PRO A 141 -11.67 3.29 -14.29
CA PRO A 141 -10.30 2.95 -13.93
C PRO A 141 -9.31 3.40 -15.01
N GLY A 142 -8.20 4.00 -14.59
CA GLY A 142 -7.20 4.52 -15.51
C GLY A 142 -6.48 5.76 -15.01
N VAL A 143 -5.58 6.25 -15.85
CA VAL A 143 -4.75 7.41 -15.56
C VAL A 143 -5.51 8.72 -15.75
N LYS A 144 -5.20 9.72 -14.92
CA LYS A 144 -5.82 11.05 -14.93
C LYS A 144 -4.76 12.13 -14.99
N ASN A 145 -5.00 13.23 -15.69
CA ASN A 145 -4.08 14.38 -15.75
C ASN A 145 -2.65 14.00 -16.17
N MET A 146 -2.52 13.12 -17.16
CA MET A 146 -1.22 12.64 -17.64
C MET A 146 -0.56 13.65 -18.59
N PRO A 147 0.79 13.63 -18.68
CA PRO A 147 1.46 14.24 -19.83
C PRO A 147 1.03 13.52 -21.13
N PRO A 148 1.31 14.10 -22.31
CA PRO A 148 1.03 13.45 -23.59
C PRO A 148 1.52 12.00 -23.62
N ARG A 149 0.79 11.12 -24.29
CA ARG A 149 1.20 9.72 -24.46
C ARG A 149 2.65 9.65 -24.97
N ASN A 150 3.39 8.66 -24.47
CA ASN A 150 4.78 8.43 -24.83
C ASN A 150 5.74 9.60 -24.48
N SER A 151 5.34 10.48 -23.55
CA SER A 151 6.22 11.50 -22.98
C SER A 151 7.46 10.91 -22.34
N LEU A 152 8.53 11.71 -22.30
CA LEU A 152 9.79 11.32 -21.67
C LEU A 152 9.60 10.99 -20.17
N PRO A 153 10.39 10.05 -19.61
CA PRO A 153 10.33 9.66 -18.20
C PRO A 153 10.36 10.82 -17.20
N ILE A 154 11.05 11.92 -17.53
CA ILE A 154 11.15 13.10 -16.69
C ILE A 154 9.80 13.80 -16.46
N ALA A 155 8.86 13.71 -17.41
CA ALA A 155 7.51 14.27 -17.25
C ALA A 155 6.76 13.57 -16.11
N TYR A 156 6.82 12.23 -16.07
CA TYR A 156 6.22 11.42 -14.99
C TYR A 156 6.91 11.63 -13.64
N PHE A 157 8.22 11.87 -13.64
CA PHE A 157 8.93 12.27 -12.42
C PHE A 157 8.33 13.55 -11.82
N TYR A 158 8.01 14.56 -12.64
CA TYR A 158 7.46 15.83 -12.15
C TYR A 158 6.00 15.76 -11.68
N LEU A 159 5.25 14.73 -12.08
CA LEU A 159 3.95 14.43 -11.45
C LEU A 159 4.14 14.14 -9.96
N MET A 160 5.19 13.39 -9.62
CA MET A 160 5.50 13.00 -8.26
C MET A 160 6.28 14.08 -7.51
N PHE A 161 7.30 14.66 -8.12
CA PHE A 161 8.17 15.66 -7.53
C PHE A 161 7.83 17.05 -8.06
N SER A 162 6.67 17.57 -7.64
CA SER A 162 6.22 18.90 -8.02
C SER A 162 7.24 19.99 -7.68
N ILE A 163 7.21 21.10 -8.41
CA ILE A 163 8.08 22.25 -8.12
C ILE A 163 7.87 22.77 -6.67
N ASN A 164 6.66 22.64 -6.14
CA ASN A 164 6.32 23.07 -4.78
C ASN A 164 7.02 22.23 -3.72
N ILE A 165 7.01 20.89 -3.84
CA ILE A 165 7.71 20.03 -2.89
C ILE A 165 9.22 20.22 -2.99
N LEU A 166 9.76 20.35 -4.21
CA LEU A 166 11.19 20.63 -4.43
C LEU A 166 11.61 21.97 -3.81
N LYS A 167 10.84 23.04 -4.01
CA LYS A 167 11.06 24.35 -3.37
C LYS A 167 10.96 24.26 -1.84
N LYS A 168 10.01 23.48 -1.31
CA LYS A 168 9.87 23.28 0.15
C LYS A 168 11.08 22.55 0.73
N ILE A 169 11.52 21.43 0.13
CA ILE A 169 12.72 20.69 0.54
C ILE A 169 13.94 21.63 0.51
N THR A 170 14.09 22.41 -0.56
CA THR A 170 15.19 23.38 -0.70
C THR A 170 15.18 24.41 0.42
N ARG A 171 14.01 25.02 0.68
CA ARG A 171 13.83 26.05 1.71
C ARG A 171 14.16 25.52 3.10
N GLU A 172 13.62 24.36 3.46
CA GLU A 172 13.82 23.80 4.81
C GLU A 172 15.23 23.23 4.99
N THR A 173 15.85 22.69 3.94
CA THR A 173 17.26 22.28 3.94
C THR A 173 18.18 23.50 4.19
N ASN A 174 17.93 24.62 3.51
CA ASN A 174 18.65 25.87 3.74
C ASN A 174 18.43 26.45 5.14
N ARG A 175 17.18 26.44 5.62
CA ARG A 175 16.83 26.88 6.98
C ARG A 175 17.60 26.07 8.02
N TYR A 176 17.61 24.75 7.87
CA TYR A 176 18.30 23.85 8.78
C TYR A 176 19.81 24.03 8.74
N ALA A 177 20.41 24.23 7.56
CA ALA A 177 21.83 24.55 7.43
C ALA A 177 22.20 25.83 8.21
N LYS A 178 21.41 26.89 8.10
CA LYS A 178 21.59 28.13 8.87
C LYS A 178 21.47 27.89 10.38
N GLN A 179 20.44 27.16 10.81
CA GLN A 179 20.26 26.82 12.23
C GLN A 179 21.42 26.00 12.79
N LEU A 180 21.93 25.02 12.04
CA LEU A 180 23.10 24.23 12.43
C LEU A 180 24.36 25.07 12.57
N LEU A 181 24.57 26.01 11.63
CA LEU A 181 25.69 26.93 11.66
C LEU A 181 25.63 27.83 12.90
N THR A 182 24.49 28.48 13.13
CA THR A 182 24.25 29.34 14.30
C THR A 182 24.47 28.57 15.61
N ARG A 183 23.90 27.36 15.73
CA ARG A 183 24.07 26.52 16.93
C ARG A 183 25.53 26.16 17.18
N LYS A 184 26.28 25.80 16.14
CA LYS A 184 27.70 25.47 16.30
C LYS A 184 28.56 26.68 16.66
N ARG A 185 28.25 27.86 16.14
CA ARG A 185 28.92 29.12 16.52
C ARG A 185 28.66 29.46 17.97
N ARG A 186 27.38 29.47 18.38
CA ARG A 186 26.98 29.75 19.76
C ARG A 186 27.67 28.82 20.76
N ASN A 187 27.82 27.54 20.42
CA ASN A 187 28.46 26.56 21.29
C ASN A 187 29.98 26.47 21.10
N ASN A 188 30.60 27.36 20.32
CA ASN A 188 32.02 27.36 19.96
C ASN A 188 32.56 26.00 19.42
N THR A 189 31.73 25.24 18.68
CA THR A 189 32.06 23.91 18.11
C THR A 189 32.19 23.93 16.58
N LEU A 190 32.39 25.11 15.98
CA LEU A 190 32.55 25.29 14.54
C LEU A 190 34.04 25.35 14.14
N HIS A 191 34.68 24.20 13.99
CA HIS A 191 36.06 24.12 13.50
C HIS A 191 36.23 24.72 12.08
N ALA A 192 37.44 25.20 11.78
CA ALA A 192 37.82 25.72 10.47
C ALA A 192 37.66 24.68 9.34
N SER A 193 37.94 23.40 9.63
CA SER A 193 37.79 22.27 8.71
C SER A 193 36.34 21.76 8.57
N SER A 194 35.38 22.39 9.25
CA SER A 194 33.98 21.95 9.22
C SER A 194 33.38 22.15 7.83
N ARG A 195 32.87 21.07 7.23
CA ARG A 195 32.13 21.12 5.95
C ARG A 195 30.95 22.10 5.97
N LEU A 196 30.39 22.42 7.14
CA LEU A 196 29.32 23.42 7.26
C LEU A 196 29.77 24.82 6.82
N ARG A 197 31.07 25.15 6.87
CA ARG A 197 31.58 26.42 6.35
C ARG A 197 31.45 26.52 4.83
N MET A 198 31.42 25.39 4.12
CA MET A 198 31.14 25.40 2.67
C MET A 198 29.72 25.89 2.33
N PHE A 199 28.77 25.88 3.28
CA PHE A 199 27.47 26.50 3.07
C PHE A 199 27.57 28.03 2.99
N GLU A 200 28.54 28.61 3.70
CA GLU A 200 28.80 30.04 3.67
C GLU A 200 29.56 30.43 2.41
N TRP A 201 30.61 29.67 2.08
CA TRP A 201 31.49 29.97 0.94
C TRP A 201 30.84 29.68 -0.42
N ASN A 202 30.07 28.60 -0.53
CA ASN A 202 29.49 28.18 -1.80
C ASN A 202 28.03 28.63 -1.96
N GLY A 203 27.51 29.38 -0.98
CA GLY A 203 26.13 29.85 -0.96
C GLY A 203 25.09 28.78 -0.59
N LYS A 204 23.84 29.27 -0.57
CA LYS A 204 22.63 28.49 -0.28
C LYS A 204 22.44 27.37 -1.30
N PHE A 205 21.75 26.31 -0.89
CA PHE A 205 21.35 25.23 -1.79
C PHE A 205 20.24 25.70 -2.72
N THR A 206 20.33 25.32 -4.00
CA THR A 206 19.31 25.62 -5.02
C THR A 206 18.36 24.44 -5.22
N VAL A 207 17.26 24.68 -5.93
CA VAL A 207 16.36 23.61 -6.37
C VAL A 207 17.09 22.64 -7.31
N THR A 208 17.96 23.14 -8.17
CA THR A 208 18.80 22.35 -9.08
C THR A 208 19.77 21.44 -8.30
N GLU A 209 20.36 21.91 -7.19
CA GLU A 209 21.16 21.05 -6.32
C GLU A 209 20.33 19.97 -5.61
N ILE A 210 19.08 20.26 -5.23
CA ILE A 210 18.16 19.22 -4.68
C ILE A 210 17.80 18.19 -5.75
N LYS A 211 17.55 18.61 -7.00
CA LYS A 211 17.37 17.69 -8.13
C LYS A 211 18.61 16.82 -8.37
N GLY A 212 19.80 17.42 -8.36
CA GLY A 212 21.06 16.69 -8.44
C GLY A 212 21.27 15.72 -7.27
N LEU A 213 20.87 16.09 -6.05
CA LEU A 213 20.89 15.21 -4.88
C LEU A 213 19.98 13.99 -5.07
N LEU A 214 18.75 14.19 -5.58
CA LEU A 214 17.82 13.11 -5.89
C LEU A 214 18.39 12.18 -6.97
N ALA A 215 18.88 12.73 -8.08
CA ALA A 215 19.55 11.97 -9.14
C ALA A 215 20.70 11.12 -8.59
N THR A 216 21.51 11.71 -7.70
CA THR A 216 22.60 10.99 -7.03
C THR A 216 22.07 9.87 -6.14
N ILE A 217 21.05 10.12 -5.32
CA ILE A 217 20.47 9.09 -4.44
C ILE A 217 19.89 7.92 -5.27
N PHE A 218 19.14 8.21 -6.32
CA PHE A 218 18.57 7.18 -7.21
C PHE A 218 19.67 6.39 -7.92
N ASN A 219 20.70 7.05 -8.44
CA ASN A 219 21.81 6.35 -9.09
C ASN A 219 22.61 5.48 -8.10
N MET A 220 22.72 5.88 -6.83
CA MET A 220 23.32 5.02 -5.82
C MET A 220 22.42 3.83 -5.41
N GLY A 221 21.14 3.86 -5.76
CA GLY A 221 20.24 2.71 -5.67
C GLY A 221 20.52 1.66 -6.76
N LEU A 222 20.91 2.13 -7.95
CA LEU A 222 21.35 1.30 -9.08
C LEU A 222 22.80 0.79 -8.87
N ILE A 223 23.72 1.68 -8.56
CA ILE A 223 25.15 1.40 -8.36
C ILE A 223 25.42 1.40 -6.85
N ARG A 224 25.43 0.22 -6.23
CA ARG A 224 25.65 0.11 -4.78
C ARG A 224 27.13 -0.04 -4.44
N LYS A 225 27.65 0.88 -3.63
CA LYS A 225 28.99 0.79 -3.02
C LYS A 225 28.93 0.65 -1.49
N PRO A 226 29.96 0.04 -0.87
CA PRO A 226 29.97 -0.24 0.58
C PRO A 226 29.81 1.00 1.46
N SER A 227 30.44 2.13 1.10
CA SER A 227 30.34 3.37 1.85
C SER A 227 30.13 4.60 0.96
N ILE A 228 29.64 5.70 1.54
CA ILE A 228 29.48 6.98 0.83
C ILE A 228 30.81 7.47 0.25
N LYS A 229 31.95 7.21 0.91
CA LYS A 229 33.26 7.69 0.44
C LYS A 229 33.69 6.98 -0.85
N ASP A 230 33.26 5.74 -1.05
CA ASP A 230 33.71 4.89 -2.16
C ASP A 230 33.19 5.37 -3.51
N TYR A 231 32.06 6.07 -3.54
CA TYR A 231 31.53 6.72 -4.74
C TYR A 231 32.44 7.82 -5.31
N TRP A 232 33.32 8.38 -4.49
CA TRP A 232 34.33 9.36 -4.90
C TRP A 232 35.77 8.82 -4.80
N SER A 233 35.94 7.52 -4.52
CA SER A 233 37.26 6.92 -4.38
C SER A 233 37.92 6.77 -5.75
N LYS A 234 39.21 7.14 -5.80
CA LYS A 234 40.09 6.90 -6.95
C LYS A 234 41.13 5.79 -6.66
N LYS A 235 41.04 5.13 -5.50
CA LYS A 235 42.05 4.18 -5.03
C LYS A 235 42.18 2.96 -5.95
N PHE A 236 41.04 2.39 -6.37
CA PHE A 236 41.00 1.20 -7.21
C PHE A 236 40.33 1.54 -8.54
N LYS A 237 41.04 1.30 -9.66
CA LYS A 237 40.56 1.64 -11.02
C LYS A 237 39.22 0.95 -11.36
N SER A 238 39.08 -0.34 -11.02
CA SER A 238 37.86 -1.12 -11.23
C SER A 238 36.64 -0.60 -10.45
N GLN A 239 36.87 0.17 -9.38
CA GLN A 239 35.81 0.73 -8.55
C GLN A 239 35.48 2.18 -8.92
N LYS A 240 36.21 2.81 -9.83
CA LYS A 240 36.03 4.22 -10.20
C LYS A 240 34.70 4.40 -10.92
N THR A 241 33.87 5.33 -10.44
CA THR A 241 32.59 5.68 -11.08
C THR A 241 32.53 7.20 -11.25
N PRO A 242 33.11 7.72 -12.35
CA PRO A 242 33.36 9.16 -12.52
C PRO A 242 32.11 10.04 -12.40
N TRP A 243 30.95 9.49 -12.77
CA TRP A 243 29.66 10.16 -12.74
C TRP A 243 29.36 10.87 -11.40
N PHE A 244 29.60 10.21 -10.26
CA PHE A 244 29.34 10.81 -8.93
C PHE A 244 30.22 12.03 -8.64
N SER A 245 31.50 11.97 -9.02
CA SER A 245 32.43 13.10 -8.89
C SER A 245 32.13 14.23 -9.88
N GLY A 246 31.55 13.91 -11.04
CA GLY A 246 31.06 14.88 -12.00
C GLY A 246 29.81 15.62 -11.53
N MET A 247 28.99 15.00 -10.66
CA MET A 247 27.79 15.61 -10.09
C MET A 247 28.09 16.56 -8.91
N PHE A 248 28.85 16.07 -7.92
CA PHE A 248 29.22 16.84 -6.74
C PHE A 248 30.64 16.53 -6.30
N SER A 249 31.29 17.47 -5.62
CA SER A 249 32.39 17.09 -4.73
C SER A 249 31.85 16.25 -3.57
N ARG A 250 32.63 15.26 -3.11
CA ARG A 250 32.26 14.40 -1.96
C ARG A 250 31.78 15.23 -0.76
N ASN A 251 32.49 16.32 -0.45
CA ASN A 251 32.19 17.15 0.69
C ASN A 251 30.87 17.94 0.51
N ARG A 252 30.58 18.45 -0.70
CA ARG A 252 29.31 19.14 -0.97
C ARG A 252 28.13 18.16 -0.90
N PHE A 253 28.25 16.97 -1.49
CA PHE A 253 27.22 15.94 -1.38
C PHE A 253 26.95 15.54 0.08
N GLN A 254 28.00 15.27 0.86
CA GLN A 254 27.84 14.92 2.27
C GLN A 254 27.25 16.07 3.11
N LEU A 255 27.55 17.31 2.75
CA LEU A 255 26.94 18.49 3.39
C LEU A 255 25.45 18.58 3.06
N LEU A 256 25.09 18.48 1.77
CA LEU A 256 23.69 18.43 1.31
C LEU A 256 22.91 17.33 2.02
N LEU A 257 23.44 16.10 2.03
CA LEU A 257 22.80 14.97 2.69
C LEU A 257 22.67 15.18 4.20
N ARG A 258 23.66 15.82 4.85
CA ARG A 258 23.60 16.19 6.26
C ARG A 258 22.54 17.25 6.53
N CYS A 259 22.42 18.25 5.66
CA CYS A 259 21.51 19.37 5.82
C CYS A 259 20.11 19.12 5.26
N LEU A 260 19.90 18.02 4.50
CA LEU A 260 18.58 17.63 3.99
C LEU A 260 17.56 17.72 5.12
N HIS A 261 16.45 18.41 4.83
CA HIS A 261 15.39 18.69 5.79
C HIS A 261 14.05 18.96 5.11
N LEU A 262 12.94 18.67 5.81
CA LEU A 262 11.57 18.73 5.27
C LEU A 262 10.64 19.68 6.03
N VAL A 263 11.04 20.10 7.24
CA VAL A 263 10.21 20.87 8.18
C VAL A 263 10.99 22.05 8.75
N ASN A 264 10.30 23.02 9.34
CA ASN A 264 10.94 24.02 10.17
C ASN A 264 11.04 23.51 11.61
N ASN A 265 12.25 23.33 12.14
CA ASN A 265 12.48 22.92 13.53
C ASN A 265 11.70 23.73 14.57
N LYS A 266 11.45 25.02 14.33
CA LYS A 266 10.70 25.88 15.26
C LYS A 266 9.23 25.50 15.39
N ASN A 267 8.69 24.80 14.40
CA ASN A 267 7.28 24.43 14.32
C ASN A 267 7.05 22.97 14.72
N THR A 268 8.09 22.24 15.13
CA THR A 268 7.98 20.85 15.54
C THR A 268 7.85 20.79 17.06
N PRO A 269 6.72 20.30 17.61
CA PRO A 269 6.55 20.18 19.06
C PRO A 269 7.66 19.33 19.69
N GLN A 270 8.04 19.67 20.92
CA GLN A 270 9.03 18.89 21.67
C GLN A 270 8.45 17.55 22.12
N ARG A 271 9.31 16.56 22.40
CA ARG A 271 8.90 15.19 22.77
C ARG A 271 7.97 15.11 23.99
N ASN A 272 8.07 16.07 24.90
CA ASN A 272 7.28 16.09 26.12
C ASN A 272 5.96 16.86 25.96
N SER A 273 5.72 17.47 24.80
CA SER A 273 4.47 18.17 24.49
C SER A 273 3.37 17.18 24.18
N GLU A 274 2.14 17.48 24.60
CA GLU A 274 0.93 16.76 24.21
C GLU A 274 0.73 16.72 22.68
N PHE A 275 1.14 17.78 21.98
CA PHE A 275 1.05 17.90 20.52
C PHE A 275 2.19 17.20 19.78
N TYR A 276 3.02 16.41 20.47
CA TYR A 276 4.14 15.72 19.83
C TYR A 276 3.66 14.66 18.84
N ASP A 277 4.05 14.83 17.57
CA ASP A 277 3.88 13.82 16.53
C ASP A 277 5.25 13.20 16.17
N PRO A 278 5.48 11.91 16.45
CA PRO A 278 6.77 11.28 16.15
C PRO A 278 7.07 11.19 14.64
N SER A 279 6.05 11.36 13.80
CA SER A 279 6.17 11.39 12.33
C SER A 279 6.37 12.79 11.75
N ALA A 280 6.29 13.86 12.55
CA ALA A 280 6.30 15.25 12.10
C ALA A 280 7.44 15.58 11.11
N TRP A 281 8.63 15.01 11.33
CA TRP A 281 9.83 15.23 10.52
C TRP A 281 9.72 14.80 9.07
N PHE A 282 8.83 13.86 8.75
CA PHE A 282 8.59 13.36 7.40
C PHE A 282 7.12 13.45 6.99
N LYS A 283 6.24 13.94 7.87
CA LYS A 283 4.83 14.19 7.57
C LYS A 283 4.60 14.99 6.28
N PRO A 284 5.36 16.08 5.97
CA PRO A 284 5.13 16.83 4.74
C PRO A 284 5.33 16.02 3.46
N ILE A 285 6.25 15.04 3.45
CA ILE A 285 6.45 14.21 2.26
C ILE A 285 5.40 13.09 2.17
N VAL A 286 4.88 12.61 3.31
CA VAL A 286 3.75 11.67 3.35
C VAL A 286 2.50 12.34 2.79
N GLU A 287 2.17 13.54 3.26
CA GLU A 287 1.03 14.32 2.79
C GLU A 287 1.14 14.63 1.30
N HIS A 288 2.32 15.06 0.86
CA HIS A 288 2.58 15.31 -0.56
C HIS A 288 2.43 14.03 -1.40
N ALA A 289 3.03 12.92 -0.99
CA ALA A 289 2.93 11.64 -1.69
C ALA A 289 1.47 11.17 -1.81
N ASN A 290 0.74 11.15 -0.68
CA ASN A 290 -0.68 10.77 -0.66
C ASN A 290 -1.55 11.70 -1.52
N MET A 291 -1.22 12.99 -1.62
CA MET A 291 -1.91 13.92 -2.52
C MET A 291 -1.70 13.54 -3.99
N VAL A 292 -0.45 13.35 -4.42
CA VAL A 292 -0.14 13.07 -5.83
C VAL A 292 -0.56 11.67 -6.25
N PHE A 293 -0.45 10.68 -5.37
CA PHE A 293 -0.84 9.30 -5.68
C PHE A 293 -2.33 9.17 -6.03
N LYS A 294 -3.20 9.88 -5.30
CA LYS A 294 -4.64 9.88 -5.58
C LYS A 294 -5.03 10.70 -6.81
N ARG A 295 -4.22 11.71 -7.16
CA ARG A 295 -4.54 12.66 -8.24
C ARG A 295 -4.47 12.05 -9.62
N TYR A 296 -3.56 11.09 -9.81
CA TYR A 296 -3.11 10.67 -11.14
C TYR A 296 -3.62 9.28 -11.57
N LEU A 297 -4.23 8.51 -10.68
CA LEU A 297 -4.79 7.19 -10.99
C LEU A 297 -6.16 7.03 -10.34
N THR A 298 -7.14 6.57 -11.12
CA THR A 298 -8.31 5.87 -10.60
C THR A 298 -7.98 4.38 -10.63
N PRO A 299 -7.91 3.71 -9.46
CA PRO A 299 -7.48 2.31 -9.42
C PRO A 299 -8.54 1.39 -10.03
N LYS A 300 -8.10 0.18 -10.42
CA LYS A 300 -9.00 -0.95 -10.68
C LYS A 300 -9.75 -1.36 -9.41
N ARG A 301 -10.77 -2.21 -9.58
CA ARG A 301 -11.68 -2.65 -8.50
C ARG A 301 -10.93 -3.31 -7.35
N GLU A 302 -9.93 -4.13 -7.64
CA GLU A 302 -9.22 -4.93 -6.66
C GLU A 302 -8.10 -4.14 -5.97
N LEU A 303 -8.23 -3.98 -4.66
CA LEU A 303 -7.32 -3.26 -3.79
C LEU A 303 -6.68 -4.21 -2.78
N SER A 304 -5.45 -3.96 -2.38
CA SER A 304 -4.77 -4.70 -1.31
C SER A 304 -4.41 -3.76 -0.16
N ILE A 305 -4.70 -4.20 1.07
CA ILE A 305 -4.27 -3.53 2.30
C ILE A 305 -3.38 -4.48 3.09
N ASP A 306 -2.18 -3.99 3.43
CA ASP A 306 -1.21 -4.70 4.24
C ASP A 306 -0.22 -3.74 4.91
N GLU A 307 0.68 -4.26 5.74
CA GLU A 307 1.83 -3.52 6.23
C GLU A 307 3.07 -3.60 5.32
N SER A 308 3.76 -2.47 5.25
CA SER A 308 5.15 -2.40 4.79
C SER A 308 6.08 -2.01 5.93
N LEU A 309 7.35 -2.44 5.86
CA LEU A 309 8.36 -2.16 6.88
C LEU A 309 9.62 -1.52 6.30
N ILE A 310 9.83 -0.24 6.62
CA ILE A 310 11.04 0.48 6.23
C ILE A 310 12.16 0.11 7.21
N GLY A 311 13.05 -0.78 6.78
CA GLY A 311 14.16 -1.29 7.58
C GLY A 311 15.04 -0.19 8.19
N THR A 312 15.13 -0.16 9.52
CA THR A 312 16.00 0.74 10.28
C THR A 312 16.20 0.23 11.70
N LYS A 313 17.40 0.46 12.25
CA LYS A 313 17.72 0.23 13.66
C LYS A 313 17.77 1.53 14.48
N ALA A 314 17.21 2.61 13.94
CA ALA A 314 17.17 3.88 14.64
C ALA A 314 16.30 3.76 15.91
N ARG A 315 16.77 4.33 17.03
CA ARG A 315 16.05 4.33 18.30
C ARG A 315 14.95 5.41 18.27
N THR A 316 13.71 5.00 18.04
CA THR A 316 12.52 5.86 18.08
C THR A 316 11.32 5.06 18.58
N ILE A 317 10.31 5.75 19.12
CA ILE A 317 9.05 5.16 19.57
C ILE A 317 8.26 4.48 18.43
N MET A 318 8.53 4.86 17.19
CA MET A 318 7.88 4.30 16.00
C MET A 318 8.52 2.97 15.54
N THR A 319 9.70 2.60 16.06
CA THR A 319 10.39 1.39 15.60
C THR A 319 9.60 0.15 16.02
N GLN A 320 9.20 -0.65 15.05
CA GLN A 320 8.49 -1.92 15.24
C GLN A 320 9.43 -3.08 15.01
N TYR A 321 9.18 -4.17 15.73
CA TYR A 321 9.79 -5.47 15.50
C TYR A 321 8.77 -6.40 14.84
N ILE A 322 9.06 -6.88 13.63
CA ILE A 322 8.20 -7.80 12.86
C ILE A 322 9.06 -9.00 12.44
N PRO A 323 8.99 -10.15 13.15
CA PRO A 323 9.87 -11.30 12.93
C PRO A 323 9.84 -11.85 11.50
N SER A 324 8.68 -11.78 10.85
CA SER A 324 8.42 -12.33 9.51
C SER A 324 9.02 -11.50 8.38
N LYS A 325 9.30 -10.21 8.59
CA LYS A 325 9.86 -9.34 7.54
C LYS A 325 11.39 -9.46 7.51
N SER A 326 11.97 -9.39 6.31
CA SER A 326 13.42 -9.53 6.06
C SER A 326 14.26 -8.55 6.88
N SER A 327 13.79 -7.30 7.02
CA SER A 327 14.31 -6.36 7.99
C SER A 327 13.46 -6.38 9.25
N LYS A 328 13.82 -7.23 10.23
CA LYS A 328 13.00 -7.43 11.44
C LYS A 328 12.70 -6.16 12.24
N PHE A 329 13.49 -5.10 12.10
CA PHE A 329 13.29 -3.81 12.77
C PHE A 329 13.10 -2.70 11.74
N GLY A 330 12.07 -1.88 11.92
CA GLY A 330 11.81 -0.78 11.01
C GLY A 330 10.67 0.14 11.40
N ILE A 331 10.37 1.10 10.52
CA ILE A 331 9.17 1.93 10.63
C ILE A 331 8.07 1.28 9.81
N LYS A 332 6.99 0.89 10.49
CA LYS A 332 5.83 0.27 9.86
C LYS A 332 4.98 1.33 9.15
N LEU A 333 4.57 1.04 7.92
CA LEU A 333 3.56 1.78 7.17
C LEU A 333 2.35 0.87 6.96
N TRP A 334 1.15 1.40 7.16
CA TRP A 334 -0.08 0.81 6.65
C TRP A 334 -0.28 1.28 5.22
N MET A 335 -0.43 0.34 4.28
CA MET A 335 -0.44 0.63 2.85
C MET A 335 -1.78 0.22 2.24
N LEU A 336 -2.30 1.05 1.34
CA LEU A 336 -3.40 0.74 0.44
C LEU A 336 -2.88 0.87 -1.00
N VAL A 337 -2.99 -0.20 -1.78
CA VAL A 337 -2.46 -0.28 -3.14
C VAL A 337 -3.48 -0.85 -4.11
N GLU A 338 -3.34 -0.54 -5.39
CA GLU A 338 -3.99 -1.31 -6.46
C GLU A 338 -3.36 -2.71 -6.52
N ALA A 339 -4.17 -3.75 -6.36
CA ALA A 339 -3.69 -5.12 -6.16
C ALA A 339 -2.83 -5.64 -7.33
N SER A 340 -3.24 -5.34 -8.57
CA SER A 340 -2.59 -5.88 -9.77
C SER A 340 -1.23 -5.27 -10.10
N THR A 341 -0.98 -4.02 -9.71
CA THR A 341 0.24 -3.29 -10.11
C THR A 341 1.13 -2.92 -8.92
N GLY A 342 0.60 -2.99 -7.70
CA GLY A 342 1.26 -2.45 -6.52
C GLY A 342 1.34 -0.93 -6.51
N TYR A 343 0.53 -0.21 -7.33
CA TYR A 343 0.47 1.25 -7.28
C TYR A 343 -0.02 1.70 -5.91
N ILE A 344 0.76 2.52 -5.22
CA ILE A 344 0.36 3.03 -3.90
C ILE A 344 -0.69 4.10 -4.09
N ILE A 345 -1.86 3.91 -3.49
CA ILE A 345 -2.95 4.88 -3.50
C ILE A 345 -2.85 5.77 -2.26
N HIS A 346 -2.64 5.15 -1.10
CA HIS A 346 -2.56 5.85 0.17
C HIS A 346 -1.74 5.05 1.18
N PHE A 347 -1.08 5.73 2.10
CA PHE A 347 -0.40 5.07 3.20
C PHE A 347 -0.33 5.94 4.46
N LEU A 348 -0.21 5.28 5.61
CA LEU A 348 -0.14 5.91 6.92
C LEU A 348 1.02 5.33 7.74
N PRO A 349 1.94 6.15 8.26
CA PRO A 349 2.95 5.65 9.17
C PRO A 349 2.31 5.22 10.50
N TYR A 350 2.70 4.06 11.03
CA TYR A 350 2.31 3.66 12.38
C TYR A 350 3.16 4.41 13.41
N ARG A 351 2.50 5.21 14.26
CA ARG A 351 3.14 6.10 15.24
C ARG A 351 3.28 5.46 16.62
N GLY A 352 2.71 4.28 16.82
CA GLY A 352 2.68 3.55 18.08
C GLY A 352 1.36 3.75 18.82
N LYS A 353 1.02 2.80 19.71
CA LYS A 353 -0.27 2.73 20.42
C LYS A 353 -0.70 4.04 21.09
N ARG A 354 0.27 4.78 21.67
CA ARG A 354 0.01 6.08 22.33
C ARG A 354 -0.44 7.17 21.36
N TYR A 355 0.02 7.15 20.11
CA TYR A 355 -0.22 8.22 19.13
C TYR A 355 -1.28 7.84 18.08
N ASP A 356 -1.59 6.56 17.97
CA ASP A 356 -2.68 6.02 17.15
C ASP A 356 -3.69 5.30 18.07
N PRO A 357 -4.44 6.04 18.91
CA PRO A 357 -5.48 5.44 19.74
C PRO A 357 -6.56 4.82 18.86
N ILE A 358 -7.12 3.71 19.33
CA ILE A 358 -8.18 2.96 18.64
C ILE A 358 -9.44 3.08 19.52
N PRO A 359 -10.62 3.32 18.93
CA PRO A 359 -11.88 3.30 19.69
C PRO A 359 -12.07 1.98 20.45
N ASN A 360 -12.63 2.03 21.66
CA ASN A 360 -12.72 0.87 22.57
C ASN A 360 -13.38 -0.38 21.94
N ASN A 361 -14.29 -0.19 20.98
CA ASN A 361 -15.05 -1.26 20.35
C ASN A 361 -14.53 -1.63 18.95
N GLU A 362 -13.34 -1.17 18.57
CA GLU A 362 -12.72 -1.46 17.26
C GLU A 362 -11.39 -2.20 17.41
N THR A 363 -11.11 -3.11 16.47
CA THR A 363 -9.76 -3.66 16.34
C THR A 363 -8.87 -2.66 15.59
N GLN A 364 -7.55 -2.73 15.82
CA GLN A 364 -6.59 -1.92 15.03
C GLN A 364 -6.76 -2.15 13.53
N GLY A 365 -6.97 -3.41 13.13
CA GLY A 365 -7.21 -3.79 11.75
C GLY A 365 -8.40 -3.07 11.13
N CYS A 366 -9.56 -3.12 11.80
CA CYS A 366 -10.77 -2.43 11.38
C CYS A 366 -10.54 -0.92 11.23
N HIS A 367 -9.99 -0.29 12.28
CA HIS A 367 -9.73 1.15 12.29
C HIS A 367 -8.82 1.59 11.14
N VAL A 368 -7.74 0.85 10.88
CA VAL A 368 -6.77 1.14 9.82
C VAL A 368 -7.41 1.00 8.43
N VAL A 369 -8.17 -0.07 8.18
CA VAL A 369 -8.83 -0.29 6.89
C VAL A 369 -9.78 0.85 6.56
N PHE A 370 -10.68 1.22 7.48
CA PHE A 370 -11.59 2.35 7.29
C PHE A 370 -10.83 3.66 7.09
N LYS A 371 -9.80 3.92 7.90
CA LYS A 371 -9.02 5.15 7.80
C LYS A 371 -8.31 5.27 6.45
N LEU A 372 -7.72 4.18 5.94
CA LEU A 372 -7.07 4.15 4.63
C LEU A 372 -8.09 4.41 3.50
N LEU A 373 -9.22 3.70 3.47
CA LEU A 373 -10.24 3.83 2.44
C LEU A 373 -10.90 5.22 2.43
N ARG A 374 -11.26 5.75 3.61
CA ARG A 374 -11.80 7.11 3.75
C ARG A 374 -10.79 8.16 3.30
N SER A 375 -9.55 8.06 3.77
CA SER A 375 -8.48 9.02 3.39
C SER A 375 -8.13 8.94 1.89
N ALA A 376 -8.35 7.78 1.27
CA ALA A 376 -8.20 7.56 -0.16
C ALA A 376 -9.39 8.05 -0.99
N GLY A 377 -10.55 8.27 -0.37
CA GLY A 377 -11.80 8.59 -1.09
C GLY A 377 -12.36 7.40 -1.88
N LEU A 378 -12.11 6.17 -1.39
CA LEU A 378 -12.51 4.91 -2.04
C LEU A 378 -13.57 4.12 -1.25
N LEU A 379 -13.91 4.55 -0.03
CA LEU A 379 -15.05 3.99 0.70
C LEU A 379 -16.37 4.37 0.00
N GLY A 380 -17.37 3.50 0.04
CA GLY A 380 -18.70 3.80 -0.51
C GLY A 380 -18.85 3.60 -2.01
N LYS A 381 -17.90 2.89 -2.65
CA LYS A 381 -17.75 2.84 -4.12
C LYS A 381 -17.66 1.43 -4.70
N TRP A 382 -17.97 0.40 -3.92
CA TRP A 382 -17.92 -1.02 -4.28
C TRP A 382 -16.55 -1.52 -4.75
N PHE A 383 -15.46 -0.88 -4.29
CA PHE A 383 -14.12 -1.46 -4.41
C PHE A 383 -14.03 -2.77 -3.63
N HIS A 384 -13.17 -3.68 -4.10
CA HIS A 384 -12.95 -4.98 -3.51
C HIS A 384 -11.60 -5.04 -2.82
N VAL A 385 -11.64 -5.02 -1.50
CA VAL A 385 -10.46 -4.94 -0.65
C VAL A 385 -10.04 -6.34 -0.22
N PHE A 386 -8.77 -6.65 -0.46
CA PHE A 386 -8.10 -7.86 0.00
C PHE A 386 -7.18 -7.53 1.18
N CYS A 387 -7.34 -8.25 2.29
CA CYS A 387 -6.55 -8.06 3.51
C CYS A 387 -6.11 -9.38 4.12
N ASP A 388 -5.01 -9.36 4.86
CA ASP A 388 -4.56 -10.50 5.66
C ASP A 388 -5.40 -10.70 6.95
N ASN A 389 -5.04 -11.75 7.70
CA ASN A 389 -5.72 -12.12 8.93
C ASN A 389 -5.49 -11.18 10.12
N PHE A 390 -4.56 -10.23 10.05
CA PHE A 390 -4.42 -9.18 11.05
C PHE A 390 -5.61 -8.21 10.96
N PHE A 391 -6.06 -7.88 9.75
CA PHE A 391 -7.14 -6.91 9.52
C PHE A 391 -8.54 -7.50 9.66
N THR A 392 -8.76 -8.72 9.16
CA THR A 392 -10.10 -9.27 8.94
C THR A 392 -10.86 -9.64 10.23
N SER A 393 -12.17 -9.38 10.22
CA SER A 393 -13.17 -9.91 11.15
C SER A 393 -14.54 -9.93 10.47
N ILE A 394 -15.49 -10.71 11.00
CA ILE A 394 -16.89 -10.69 10.55
C ILE A 394 -17.50 -9.29 10.69
N SER A 395 -17.22 -8.60 11.80
CA SER A 395 -17.68 -7.23 12.04
C SER A 395 -17.14 -6.22 11.01
N LEU A 396 -15.87 -6.36 10.60
CA LEU A 396 -15.28 -5.52 9.56
C LEU A 396 -15.93 -5.80 8.20
N ALA A 397 -16.10 -7.08 7.86
CA ALA A 397 -16.73 -7.49 6.60
C ALA A 397 -18.16 -6.92 6.49
N SER A 398 -18.96 -7.06 7.55
CA SER A 398 -20.32 -6.54 7.62
C SER A 398 -20.34 -5.02 7.47
N ARG A 399 -19.55 -4.29 8.27
CA ARG A 399 -19.50 -2.82 8.21
C ARG A 399 -19.00 -2.27 6.87
N LEU A 400 -18.04 -2.94 6.22
CA LEU A 400 -17.60 -2.50 4.89
C LEU A 400 -18.69 -2.70 3.86
N TYR A 401 -19.44 -3.80 3.94
CA TYR A 401 -20.55 -4.06 3.03
C TYR A 401 -21.67 -3.03 3.19
N THR A 402 -22.05 -2.69 4.42
CA THR A 402 -23.02 -1.60 4.68
C THR A 402 -22.54 -0.23 4.20
N GLU A 403 -21.21 -0.06 4.08
CA GLU A 403 -20.56 1.13 3.52
C GLU A 403 -20.17 0.90 2.04
N ASN A 404 -20.96 0.08 1.33
CA ASN A 404 -20.84 -0.22 -0.10
C ASN A 404 -19.39 -0.56 -0.50
N THR A 405 -18.74 -1.47 0.20
CA THR A 405 -17.34 -1.87 -0.04
C THR A 405 -17.18 -3.38 0.19
N TYR A 406 -16.59 -4.07 -0.77
CA TYR A 406 -16.36 -5.51 -0.64
C TYR A 406 -15.08 -5.82 0.14
N LEU A 407 -15.11 -6.89 0.92
CA LEU A 407 -13.94 -7.43 1.61
C LEU A 407 -13.72 -8.89 1.19
N THR A 408 -12.46 -9.30 1.07
CA THR A 408 -12.08 -10.71 1.10
C THR A 408 -10.76 -10.87 1.83
N GLY A 409 -10.69 -11.82 2.76
CA GLY A 409 -9.44 -12.05 3.47
C GLY A 409 -9.41 -13.35 4.24
N THR A 410 -8.21 -13.75 4.63
CA THR A 410 -8.03 -14.89 5.54
C THR A 410 -8.40 -14.47 6.95
N ILE A 411 -9.07 -15.32 7.74
CA ILE A 411 -9.51 -14.99 9.11
C ILE A 411 -8.98 -16.05 10.10
N ARG A 412 -8.53 -15.61 11.27
CA ARG A 412 -7.98 -16.52 12.30
C ARG A 412 -9.11 -17.33 12.95
N LYS A 413 -8.87 -18.61 13.25
CA LYS A 413 -9.83 -19.53 13.92
C LYS A 413 -10.35 -18.98 15.26
N ASN A 414 -9.57 -18.18 15.97
CA ASN A 414 -9.94 -17.59 17.26
C ASN A 414 -10.75 -16.28 17.14
N ARG A 415 -11.11 -15.83 15.93
CA ARG A 415 -12.08 -14.76 15.76
C ARG A 415 -13.50 -15.32 15.91
N HIS A 416 -14.47 -14.43 16.15
CA HIS A 416 -15.88 -14.76 16.08
C HIS A 416 -16.21 -15.23 14.66
N LEU A 417 -16.47 -16.52 14.52
CA LEU A 417 -16.74 -17.26 13.30
C LEU A 417 -17.92 -18.20 13.61
N PRO A 418 -18.77 -18.52 12.62
CA PRO A 418 -19.79 -19.55 12.82
C PRO A 418 -19.15 -20.87 13.24
N ARG A 419 -19.77 -21.58 14.17
CA ARG A 419 -19.25 -22.83 14.75
C ARG A 419 -18.91 -23.84 13.65
N LEU A 420 -19.81 -24.01 12.67
CA LEU A 420 -19.57 -24.78 11.44
C LEU A 420 -18.20 -24.53 10.80
N ILE A 421 -17.81 -23.27 10.58
CA ILE A 421 -16.52 -22.92 9.93
C ILE A 421 -15.36 -22.98 10.93
N LYS A 422 -15.61 -22.63 12.18
CA LYS A 422 -14.59 -22.67 13.23
C LYS A 422 -14.13 -24.10 13.48
N GLU A 423 -15.04 -25.05 13.51
CA GLU A 423 -14.80 -26.47 13.78
C GLU A 423 -14.50 -27.29 12.53
N ALA A 424 -14.92 -26.83 11.35
CA ALA A 424 -14.66 -27.47 10.08
C ALA A 424 -13.19 -27.94 9.90
N ASN A 425 -13.09 -29.20 9.50
CA ASN A 425 -11.84 -29.89 9.24
C ASN A 425 -11.88 -30.67 7.92
N PRO A 426 -12.08 -29.97 6.77
CA PRO A 426 -12.25 -30.63 5.48
C PRO A 426 -11.01 -31.42 5.06
N ASN A 427 -11.21 -32.45 4.23
CA ASN A 427 -10.11 -33.17 3.59
C ASN A 427 -9.38 -32.28 2.58
N ALA A 428 -8.26 -32.77 2.05
CA ALA A 428 -7.51 -32.06 1.02
C ALA A 428 -8.38 -31.74 -0.20
N ASN A 429 -8.22 -30.54 -0.75
CA ASN A 429 -9.01 -29.94 -1.82
C ASN A 429 -10.51 -29.77 -1.51
N GLN A 430 -10.95 -30.00 -0.28
CA GLN A 430 -12.35 -29.78 0.11
C GLN A 430 -12.51 -28.47 0.88
N SER A 431 -13.73 -27.93 0.82
CA SER A 431 -14.12 -26.76 1.58
C SER A 431 -15.50 -26.91 2.24
N VAL A 432 -15.70 -26.13 3.29
CA VAL A 432 -16.99 -25.97 3.96
C VAL A 432 -17.34 -24.49 3.90
N PHE A 433 -18.54 -24.17 3.42
CA PHE A 433 -19.04 -22.80 3.32
C PHE A 433 -20.18 -22.58 4.31
N ALA A 434 -20.23 -21.36 4.86
CA ALA A 434 -21.34 -20.89 5.67
C ALA A 434 -21.67 -19.46 5.26
N ARG A 435 -22.95 -19.12 5.20
CA ARG A 435 -23.40 -17.79 4.81
C ARG A 435 -24.39 -17.20 5.78
N ARG A 436 -24.34 -15.88 5.88
CA ARG A 436 -25.31 -15.04 6.57
C ARG A 436 -25.51 -13.76 5.77
N GLY A 437 -26.62 -13.67 5.05
CA GLY A 437 -26.86 -12.61 4.07
C GLY A 437 -25.67 -12.45 3.09
N PRO A 438 -25.04 -11.27 2.99
CA PRO A 438 -23.92 -11.05 2.08
C PRO A 438 -22.59 -11.67 2.54
N LEU A 439 -22.49 -12.14 3.78
CA LEU A 439 -21.24 -12.67 4.34
C LEU A 439 -21.06 -14.14 3.97
N LEU A 440 -19.96 -14.47 3.29
CA LEU A 440 -19.51 -15.84 3.07
C LEU A 440 -18.29 -16.15 3.92
N CYS A 441 -18.39 -17.21 4.72
CA CYS A 441 -17.25 -17.82 5.37
C CYS A 441 -16.90 -19.15 4.69
N CYS A 442 -15.60 -19.47 4.65
CA CYS A 442 -15.11 -20.70 4.06
C CYS A 442 -13.98 -21.29 4.91
N ALA A 443 -14.05 -22.58 5.22
CA ALA A 443 -12.91 -23.37 5.69
C ALA A 443 -12.41 -24.24 4.53
N PHE A 444 -11.14 -24.13 4.18
CA PHE A 444 -10.55 -24.84 3.03
C PHE A 444 -9.22 -25.48 3.41
N ARG A 445 -8.98 -26.71 2.95
CA ARG A 445 -7.69 -27.40 3.10
C ARG A 445 -7.11 -27.70 1.73
N GLU A 446 -6.02 -27.03 1.36
CA GLU A 446 -5.40 -27.22 0.03
C GLU A 446 -4.67 -28.57 -0.12
N ARG A 447 -4.06 -29.09 0.94
CA ARG A 447 -3.30 -30.36 0.89
C ARG A 447 -3.44 -31.11 2.21
N PRO A 448 -3.24 -32.45 2.26
CA PRO A 448 -3.43 -33.24 3.49
C PRO A 448 -2.63 -32.71 4.69
N ASN A 449 -1.38 -32.32 4.45
CA ASN A 449 -0.44 -31.85 5.48
C ASN A 449 -0.44 -30.32 5.69
N ARG A 450 -1.44 -29.60 5.15
CA ARG A 450 -1.59 -28.15 5.32
C ARG A 450 -2.68 -27.85 6.34
N LYS A 451 -2.49 -26.79 7.10
CA LYS A 451 -3.51 -26.29 8.03
C LYS A 451 -4.73 -25.81 7.25
N VAL A 452 -5.91 -26.02 7.83
CA VAL A 452 -7.17 -25.46 7.31
C VAL A 452 -7.08 -23.93 7.34
N VAL A 453 -7.21 -23.32 6.17
CA VAL A 453 -7.28 -21.87 6.02
C VAL A 453 -8.75 -21.46 6.06
N ARG A 454 -9.05 -20.39 6.80
CA ARG A 454 -10.39 -19.84 6.89
C ARG A 454 -10.43 -18.49 6.19
N PHE A 455 -11.53 -18.21 5.52
CA PHE A 455 -11.75 -16.97 4.79
C PHE A 455 -13.08 -16.35 5.18
N VAL A 456 -13.16 -15.03 5.02
CA VAL A 456 -14.40 -14.25 5.00
C VAL A 456 -14.44 -13.44 3.71
N SER A 457 -15.61 -13.36 3.08
CA SER A 457 -15.84 -12.56 1.89
C SER A 457 -17.24 -11.95 1.89
N THR A 458 -17.40 -10.82 1.23
CA THR A 458 -18.71 -10.23 0.90
C THR A 458 -18.97 -10.13 -0.60
N TYR A 459 -18.11 -10.74 -1.43
CA TYR A 459 -18.17 -10.66 -2.90
C TYR A 459 -18.41 -12.01 -3.58
N HIS A 460 -17.83 -13.08 -3.04
CA HIS A 460 -17.78 -14.38 -3.71
C HIS A 460 -19.01 -15.23 -3.42
N ASN A 461 -19.30 -16.16 -4.32
CA ASN A 461 -20.22 -17.28 -4.10
C ASN A 461 -19.44 -18.48 -3.55
N GLY A 462 -20.15 -19.42 -2.89
CA GLY A 462 -19.60 -20.70 -2.42
C GLY A 462 -19.27 -21.68 -3.55
N ILE A 463 -18.61 -21.19 -4.62
CA ILE A 463 -18.30 -21.95 -5.84
C ILE A 463 -16.82 -22.33 -5.90
N HIS A 464 -16.57 -23.49 -6.50
CA HIS A 464 -15.24 -23.99 -6.82
C HIS A 464 -14.90 -23.72 -8.29
N ASN A 465 -13.60 -23.71 -8.61
CA ASN A 465 -13.15 -23.81 -9.99
C ASN A 465 -13.09 -25.28 -10.46
N GLN A 466 -12.61 -25.49 -11.70
CA GLN A 466 -12.42 -26.82 -12.28
C GLN A 466 -11.46 -27.73 -11.49
N ASN A 467 -10.58 -27.17 -10.65
CA ASN A 467 -9.62 -27.91 -9.82
C ASN A 467 -10.09 -28.04 -8.36
N GLU A 468 -11.40 -27.93 -8.10
CA GLU A 468 -12.01 -28.01 -6.76
C GLU A 468 -11.49 -26.97 -5.76
N LYS A 469 -10.84 -25.90 -6.23
CA LYS A 469 -10.37 -24.82 -5.37
C LYS A 469 -11.44 -23.75 -5.24
N PRO A 470 -11.79 -23.31 -4.02
CA PRO A 470 -12.76 -22.23 -3.83
C PRO A 470 -12.37 -20.98 -4.61
N SER A 471 -13.31 -20.41 -5.37
CA SER A 471 -13.10 -19.18 -6.15
C SER A 471 -12.51 -18.05 -5.31
N LEU A 472 -13.01 -17.86 -4.09
CA LEU A 472 -12.50 -16.87 -3.14
C LEU A 472 -11.04 -17.08 -2.76
N ALA A 473 -10.57 -18.34 -2.70
CA ALA A 473 -9.17 -18.64 -2.38
C ALA A 473 -8.25 -18.31 -3.56
N ILE A 474 -8.75 -18.46 -4.79
CA ILE A 474 -8.04 -18.08 -6.02
C ILE A 474 -7.90 -16.56 -6.07
N SER A 475 -9.01 -15.83 -5.95
CA SER A 475 -9.01 -14.36 -5.94
C SER A 475 -8.16 -13.80 -4.81
N TYR A 476 -8.23 -14.39 -3.62
CA TYR A 476 -7.37 -13.98 -2.50
C TYR A 476 -5.88 -14.12 -2.85
N ASN A 477 -5.46 -15.27 -3.38
CA ASN A 477 -4.06 -15.50 -3.78
C ASN A 477 -3.62 -14.56 -4.90
N GLN A 478 -4.53 -14.19 -5.79
CA GLN A 478 -4.25 -13.28 -6.91
C GLN A 478 -4.05 -11.83 -6.44
N TYR A 479 -4.87 -11.35 -5.50
CA TYR A 479 -4.95 -9.91 -5.21
C TYR A 479 -4.36 -9.47 -3.86
N MET A 480 -4.17 -10.37 -2.88
CA MET A 480 -3.62 -9.97 -1.57
C MET A 480 -2.18 -9.47 -1.66
N GLY A 481 -1.37 -9.99 -2.59
CA GLY A 481 0.07 -9.72 -2.69
C GLY A 481 0.50 -8.34 -3.19
N GLY A 482 -0.44 -7.39 -3.40
CA GLY A 482 -0.13 -6.08 -4.01
C GLY A 482 0.89 -5.25 -3.21
N VAL A 483 0.82 -5.24 -1.87
CA VAL A 483 1.79 -4.49 -1.04
C VAL A 483 3.17 -5.14 -1.09
N ASP A 484 3.24 -6.47 -1.01
CA ASP A 484 4.49 -7.23 -1.13
C ASP A 484 5.13 -7.04 -2.51
N LEU A 485 4.32 -6.96 -3.58
CA LEU A 485 4.78 -6.60 -4.92
C LEU A 485 5.45 -5.23 -4.92
N ASN A 486 4.81 -4.21 -4.32
CA ASN A 486 5.40 -2.88 -4.21
C ASN A 486 6.72 -2.89 -3.41
N ASP A 487 6.76 -3.59 -2.28
CA ASP A 487 7.96 -3.69 -1.44
C ASP A 487 9.11 -4.40 -2.15
N MET A 488 8.83 -5.49 -2.85
CA MET A 488 9.79 -6.21 -3.67
C MET A 488 10.32 -5.30 -4.79
N MET A 489 9.42 -4.67 -5.54
CA MET A 489 9.77 -3.74 -6.61
C MET A 489 10.63 -2.59 -6.08
N CYS A 490 10.21 -1.91 -5.01
CA CYS A 490 10.96 -0.79 -4.44
C CYS A 490 12.34 -1.27 -3.93
N GLY A 491 12.40 -2.43 -3.27
CA GLY A 491 13.61 -2.98 -2.66
C GLY A 491 14.74 -3.30 -3.64
N ILE A 492 14.44 -3.48 -4.94
CA ILE A 492 15.44 -3.74 -5.99
C ILE A 492 16.35 -2.52 -6.18
N TYR A 493 15.79 -1.31 -6.30
CA TYR A 493 16.55 -0.07 -6.58
C TYR A 493 16.57 0.92 -5.41
N GLU A 494 16.04 0.55 -4.25
CA GLU A 494 16.14 1.39 -3.05
C GLU A 494 17.60 1.56 -2.62
N ASP A 495 17.98 2.78 -2.26
CA ASP A 495 19.17 3.07 -1.47
C ASP A 495 19.00 2.52 -0.04
N LYS A 496 19.66 1.40 0.29
CA LYS A 496 19.60 0.74 1.61
C LYS A 496 20.66 1.21 2.61
N ARG A 497 21.31 2.36 2.37
CA ARG A 497 22.39 2.84 3.25
C ARG A 497 21.96 3.00 4.71
N LYS A 498 22.87 2.64 5.62
CA LYS A 498 22.71 2.87 7.05
C LYS A 498 22.68 4.36 7.36
N THR A 499 21.65 4.80 8.07
CA THR A 499 21.55 6.15 8.64
C THR A 499 21.13 6.07 10.10
N LYS A 500 21.70 6.94 10.94
CA LYS A 500 21.26 7.08 12.34
C LYS A 500 19.99 7.93 12.47
N THR A 501 19.64 8.68 11.43
CA THR A 501 18.49 9.59 11.43
C THR A 501 17.28 8.93 10.78
N MET A 502 16.35 8.45 11.61
CA MET A 502 15.16 7.70 11.19
C MET A 502 14.38 8.41 10.08
N TRP A 503 14.01 9.68 10.28
CA TRP A 503 13.11 10.36 9.34
C TRP A 503 13.73 10.50 7.93
N LYS A 504 15.07 10.60 7.82
CA LYS A 504 15.76 10.61 6.52
C LYS A 504 15.65 9.27 5.81
N ARG A 505 15.73 8.16 6.56
CA ARG A 505 15.52 6.82 6.02
C ARG A 505 14.13 6.70 5.41
N VAL A 506 13.11 7.15 6.16
CA VAL A 506 11.71 7.13 5.72
C VAL A 506 11.51 8.02 4.50
N ALA A 507 12.02 9.26 4.52
CA ALA A 507 11.89 10.19 3.40
C ALA A 507 12.53 9.66 2.10
N ILE A 508 13.74 9.08 2.18
CA ILE A 508 14.42 8.49 1.01
C ILE A 508 13.63 7.29 0.48
N ASN A 509 13.11 6.42 1.36
CA ASN A 509 12.25 5.32 0.95
C ASN A 509 10.98 5.82 0.23
N ILE A 510 10.33 6.87 0.76
CA ILE A 510 9.17 7.50 0.10
C ILE A 510 9.57 8.08 -1.26
N PHE A 511 10.75 8.69 -1.42
CA PHE A 511 11.22 9.15 -2.73
C PHE A 511 11.35 8.00 -3.75
N HIS A 512 11.84 6.84 -3.33
CA HIS A 512 11.90 5.65 -4.20
C HIS A 512 10.50 5.11 -4.53
N ARG A 513 9.56 5.12 -3.58
CA ARG A 513 8.16 4.72 -3.82
C ARG A 513 7.44 5.68 -4.77
N MET A 514 7.69 6.98 -4.64
CA MET A 514 7.22 7.99 -5.58
C MET A 514 7.76 7.73 -6.99
N LEU A 515 9.05 7.42 -7.12
CA LEU A 515 9.66 7.05 -8.41
C LEU A 515 9.05 5.77 -9.00
N LEU A 516 8.73 4.78 -8.16
CA LEU A 516 8.04 3.56 -8.58
C LEU A 516 6.61 3.84 -9.07
N ASN A 517 5.84 4.63 -8.34
CA ASN A 517 4.51 5.06 -8.78
C ASN A 517 4.57 5.84 -10.10
N ALA A 518 5.59 6.68 -10.32
CA ALA A 518 5.80 7.35 -11.60
C ALA A 518 6.02 6.35 -12.75
N TYR A 519 6.81 5.29 -12.52
CA TYR A 519 7.01 4.23 -13.52
C TYR A 519 5.73 3.46 -13.81
N ILE A 520 4.91 3.17 -12.80
CA ILE A 520 3.62 2.49 -13.01
C ILE A 520 2.68 3.37 -13.85
N LEU A 521 2.60 4.68 -13.59
CA LEU A 521 1.84 5.61 -14.45
C LEU A 521 2.37 5.67 -15.88
N TYR A 522 3.70 5.66 -16.04
CA TYR A 522 4.33 5.57 -17.35
C TYR A 522 3.88 4.32 -18.12
N LYS A 523 3.87 3.16 -17.46
CA LYS A 523 3.37 1.91 -18.07
C LYS A 523 1.89 2.00 -18.42
N TYR A 524 1.06 2.64 -17.60
CA TYR A 524 -0.35 2.84 -17.94
C TYR A 524 -0.58 3.79 -19.13
N ASN A 525 0.28 4.79 -19.31
CA ASN A 525 0.08 5.87 -20.30
C ASN A 525 0.95 5.73 -21.56
N THR A 526 1.72 4.65 -21.68
CA THR A 526 2.63 4.39 -22.81
C THR A 526 2.23 3.08 -23.45
N ASP A 527 2.25 3.01 -24.77
CA ASP A 527 1.91 1.79 -25.51
C ASP A 527 2.93 0.69 -25.21
N GLU A 528 2.46 -0.57 -25.08
CA GLU A 528 3.30 -1.69 -24.59
C GLU A 528 4.61 -1.86 -25.37
N ASN A 529 4.56 -1.69 -26.70
CA ASN A 529 5.71 -1.81 -27.59
C ASN A 529 6.75 -0.70 -27.43
N GLN A 530 6.42 0.40 -26.74
CA GLN A 530 7.28 1.57 -26.53
C GLN A 530 7.73 1.72 -25.07
N GLN A 531 7.30 0.81 -24.19
CA GLN A 531 7.64 0.85 -22.79
C GLN A 531 9.08 0.40 -22.55
N ILE A 532 9.93 1.31 -22.05
CA ILE A 532 11.28 0.97 -21.61
C ILE A 532 11.27 0.24 -20.26
N SER A 533 12.37 -0.46 -19.97
CA SER A 533 12.53 -1.13 -18.68
C SER A 533 12.56 -0.12 -17.53
N ARG A 534 12.21 -0.57 -16.33
CA ARG A 534 12.29 0.27 -15.13
C ARG A 534 13.70 0.80 -14.86
N TYR A 535 14.72 0.00 -15.19
CA TYR A 535 16.12 0.42 -15.08
C TYR A 535 16.37 1.64 -15.99
N GLU A 536 16.03 1.52 -17.27
CA GLU A 536 16.21 2.60 -18.26
C GLU A 536 15.37 3.84 -17.91
N PHE A 537 14.14 3.65 -17.43
CA PHE A 537 13.28 4.74 -16.96
C PHE A 537 13.96 5.56 -15.85
N ILE A 538 14.54 4.88 -14.86
CA ILE A 538 15.25 5.54 -13.75
C ILE A 538 16.52 6.23 -14.27
N VAL A 539 17.28 5.59 -15.17
CA VAL A 539 18.48 6.18 -15.78
C VAL A 539 18.14 7.44 -16.58
N CYS A 540 17.08 7.44 -17.38
CA CYS A 540 16.63 8.61 -18.14
C CYS A 540 16.29 9.80 -17.23
N ILE A 541 15.63 9.54 -16.09
CA ILE A 541 15.34 10.56 -15.08
C ILE A 541 16.64 11.07 -14.44
N ILE A 542 17.56 10.16 -14.09
CA ILE A 542 18.86 10.51 -13.51
C ILE A 542 19.63 11.44 -14.46
N GLU A 543 19.72 11.11 -15.75
CA GLU A 543 20.45 11.91 -16.74
C GLU A 543 19.78 13.27 -16.98
N SER A 544 18.44 13.32 -17.01
CA SER A 544 17.70 14.59 -17.13
C SER A 544 17.98 15.54 -15.96
N LEU A 545 17.85 15.02 -14.72
CA LEU A 545 18.11 15.80 -13.50
C LEU A 545 19.60 16.16 -13.37
N ALA A 546 20.50 15.29 -13.80
CA ALA A 546 21.94 15.53 -13.81
C ALA A 546 22.33 16.63 -14.79
N THR A 547 21.72 16.65 -15.97
CA THR A 547 21.97 17.66 -17.00
C THR A 547 21.53 19.03 -16.53
N GLU A 548 20.33 19.16 -15.96
CA GLU A 548 19.84 20.43 -15.40
C GLU A 548 20.76 20.97 -14.29
N HIS A 549 21.20 20.09 -13.38
CA HIS A 549 22.12 20.47 -12.30
C HIS A 549 23.50 20.89 -12.83
N ARG A 550 24.07 20.14 -13.79
CA ARG A 550 25.36 20.47 -14.42
C ARG A 550 25.30 21.80 -15.14
N GLN A 551 24.27 22.02 -15.98
CA GLN A 551 24.08 23.29 -16.68
C GLN A 551 23.97 24.48 -15.73
N HIS A 552 23.22 24.36 -14.63
CA HIS A 552 23.13 25.43 -13.64
C HIS A 552 24.47 25.66 -12.92
N ARG A 553 25.25 24.61 -12.64
CA ARG A 553 26.56 24.76 -12.02
C ARG A 553 27.55 25.44 -12.96
N ASP A 554 27.50 25.08 -14.24
CA ASP A 554 28.41 25.61 -15.25
C ASP A 554 28.03 27.06 -15.58
N ARG A 555 26.72 27.39 -15.68
CA ARG A 555 26.22 28.78 -15.74
C ARG A 555 26.54 29.57 -14.49
N GLY A 556 26.43 28.99 -13.29
CA GLY A 556 26.87 29.62 -12.04
C GLY A 556 28.40 29.72 -11.88
N GLY A 557 29.16 29.09 -12.78
CA GLY A 557 30.58 29.33 -12.99
C GLY A 557 30.84 30.51 -13.94
N VAL A 558 29.86 30.85 -14.79
CA VAL A 558 29.88 32.02 -15.68
C VAL A 558 29.27 33.27 -14.99
N GLU A 559 28.25 33.10 -14.13
CA GLU A 559 27.60 34.19 -13.36
C GLU A 559 28.33 34.56 -12.06
N ARG A 560 29.42 33.88 -11.70
CA ARG A 560 30.37 34.41 -10.71
C ARG A 560 31.41 35.28 -11.42
N ASN A 561 30.93 36.38 -12.00
CA ASN A 561 31.64 37.64 -12.20
C ASN A 561 30.84 38.48 -13.20
N VAL A 562 30.12 39.50 -12.70
CA VAL A 562 30.42 40.88 -13.11
C VAL A 562 30.29 41.85 -11.92
N ASP A 563 29.34 41.69 -10.99
CA ASP A 563 28.95 42.85 -10.15
C ASP A 563 29.15 42.79 -8.62
N ALA A 564 29.99 41.91 -8.06
CA ALA A 564 30.38 42.06 -6.65
C ALA A 564 31.76 41.46 -6.30
N MET A 565 32.70 42.36 -6.00
CA MET A 565 34.10 42.21 -5.52
C MET A 565 35.21 42.01 -6.58
N PRO A 566 36.27 42.87 -6.57
CA PRO A 566 37.38 42.82 -7.52
C PRO A 566 38.37 41.73 -7.12
N HIS A 567 38.04 40.47 -7.35
CA HIS A 567 39.01 39.39 -7.19
C HIS A 567 39.85 39.25 -8.47
N VAL A 568 41.03 39.87 -8.45
CA VAL A 568 42.14 39.65 -9.39
C VAL A 568 42.38 38.14 -9.51
N THR A 569 41.98 37.56 -10.64
CA THR A 569 42.29 36.16 -10.96
C THR A 569 43.69 36.09 -11.56
N LEU A 570 44.54 35.18 -11.07
CA LEU A 570 45.90 34.99 -11.58
C LEU A 570 45.96 33.82 -12.57
N GLN A 571 46.61 34.04 -13.72
CA GLN A 571 46.94 33.02 -14.69
C GLN A 571 48.42 32.64 -14.58
N ARG A 572 48.75 31.34 -14.64
CA ARG A 572 50.15 30.89 -14.73
C ARG A 572 50.64 31.00 -16.17
N LEU A 573 51.80 31.61 -16.39
CA LEU A 573 52.42 31.71 -17.71
C LEU A 573 52.88 30.31 -18.19
N PRO A 574 52.70 29.97 -19.47
CA PRO A 574 53.18 28.71 -20.03
C PRO A 574 54.71 28.65 -20.07
N GLY A 575 55.27 27.47 -19.79
CA GLY A 575 56.72 27.23 -19.78
C GLY A 575 57.45 27.80 -18.55
N LYS A 576 58.76 28.12 -18.70
CA LYS A 576 59.59 28.80 -17.69
C LYS A 576 59.52 30.34 -17.78
N ARG A 577 58.46 30.90 -18.38
CA ARG A 577 58.30 32.35 -18.60
C ARG A 577 57.92 33.07 -17.30
N GLU A 578 58.47 34.26 -17.09
CA GLU A 578 58.26 35.08 -15.90
C GLU A 578 58.13 36.57 -16.24
N LYS A 579 57.33 37.32 -15.47
CA LYS A 579 57.22 38.79 -15.54
C LYS A 579 57.59 39.43 -14.20
N ASN A 580 58.02 40.69 -14.20
CA ASN A 580 58.26 41.42 -12.95
C ASN A 580 56.93 41.60 -12.19
N CYS A 581 56.96 41.36 -10.87
CA CYS A 581 55.79 41.53 -10.02
C CYS A 581 55.53 43.02 -9.76
N VAL A 582 54.40 43.55 -10.19
CA VAL A 582 54.09 45.00 -10.06
C VAL A 582 53.86 45.47 -8.63
N VAL A 583 53.78 44.56 -7.66
CA VAL A 583 53.56 44.87 -6.25
C VAL A 583 54.86 44.90 -5.45
N CYS A 584 55.84 44.07 -5.80
CA CYS A 584 57.03 43.86 -4.97
C CYS A 584 58.36 43.92 -5.74
N SER A 585 58.31 44.13 -7.06
CA SER A 585 59.49 44.45 -7.87
C SER A 585 59.73 45.95 -7.84
N THR A 586 60.96 46.36 -7.58
CA THR A 586 61.40 47.76 -7.62
C THR A 586 62.49 47.93 -8.68
N ALA A 587 62.93 49.17 -8.94
CA ALA A 587 64.05 49.45 -9.86
C ALA A 587 65.36 48.78 -9.38
N ILE A 588 65.53 48.64 -8.06
CA ILE A 588 66.72 48.09 -7.41
C ILE A 588 66.63 46.57 -7.21
N SER A 589 65.42 46.01 -6.99
CA SER A 589 65.22 44.57 -6.75
C SER A 589 64.11 44.00 -7.64
N ARG A 590 64.51 43.26 -8.68
CA ARG A 590 63.59 42.65 -9.64
C ARG A 590 63.04 41.33 -9.09
N LYS A 591 61.78 41.32 -8.65
CA LYS A 591 61.09 40.09 -8.19
C LYS A 591 60.23 39.51 -9.30
N ARG A 592 60.60 38.33 -9.80
CA ARG A 592 59.96 37.66 -10.95
C ARG A 592 58.81 36.75 -10.52
N SER A 593 57.69 36.84 -11.21
CA SER A 593 56.47 36.05 -11.01
C SER A 593 56.19 35.15 -12.20
N LYS A 594 55.80 33.90 -11.92
CA LYS A 594 55.27 32.93 -12.90
C LYS A 594 53.78 33.09 -13.17
N THR A 595 53.14 34.02 -12.46
CA THR A 595 51.71 34.32 -12.57
C THR A 595 51.47 35.77 -12.98
N VAL A 596 50.43 36.00 -13.79
CA VAL A 596 49.98 37.32 -14.25
C VAL A 596 48.54 37.55 -13.85
N CYS A 597 48.16 38.82 -13.64
CA CYS A 597 46.76 39.21 -13.52
C CYS A 597 46.05 38.94 -14.85
N LEU A 598 44.95 38.17 -14.82
CA LEU A 598 44.18 37.81 -16.01
C LEU A 598 43.47 39.03 -16.63
N ARG A 599 43.32 40.11 -15.86
CA ARG A 599 42.59 41.32 -16.26
C ARG A 599 43.48 42.41 -16.89
N CYS A 600 44.70 42.63 -16.37
CA CYS A 600 45.64 43.64 -16.91
C CYS A 600 46.94 43.06 -17.49
N GLY A 601 47.14 41.74 -17.45
CA GLY A 601 48.34 41.08 -18.01
C GLY A 601 49.67 41.35 -17.29
N LYS A 602 49.66 42.13 -16.20
CA LYS A 602 50.83 42.48 -15.38
C LYS A 602 51.26 41.30 -14.49
N GLY A 603 52.56 41.13 -14.25
CA GLY A 603 53.09 40.08 -13.37
C GLY A 603 52.70 40.31 -11.91
N VAL A 604 52.17 39.31 -11.22
CA VAL A 604 51.75 39.38 -9.81
C VAL A 604 51.96 38.03 -9.13
N HIS A 605 52.69 37.97 -8.02
CA HIS A 605 52.81 36.74 -7.21
C HIS A 605 51.50 36.39 -6.53
N GLY A 606 51.27 35.10 -6.25
CA GLY A 606 50.10 34.64 -5.48
C GLY A 606 49.95 35.34 -4.12
N LEU A 607 51.06 35.60 -3.42
CA LEU A 607 51.06 36.33 -2.14
C LEU A 607 50.82 37.84 -2.31
N CYS A 608 51.09 38.40 -3.48
CA CYS A 608 50.95 39.83 -3.76
C CYS A 608 49.57 40.21 -4.31
N VAL A 609 48.70 39.23 -4.60
CA VAL A 609 47.40 39.44 -5.26
C VAL A 609 46.49 40.42 -4.50
N HIS A 610 46.51 40.38 -3.17
CA HIS A 610 45.68 41.23 -2.30
C HIS A 610 46.10 42.70 -2.31
N ARG A 611 47.31 43.04 -2.78
CA ARG A 611 47.82 44.42 -2.89
C ARG A 611 47.85 44.92 -4.33
N HIS A 612 47.45 44.10 -5.30
CA HIS A 612 47.44 44.49 -6.71
C HIS A 612 46.21 45.34 -7.02
N ARG A 613 46.42 46.61 -7.38
CA ARG A 613 45.39 47.45 -7.98
C ARG A 613 45.40 47.24 -9.49
N CYS A 614 44.29 46.72 -10.00
CA CYS A 614 44.15 46.40 -11.42
C CYS A 614 43.53 47.57 -12.16
N GLU A 615 44.36 48.45 -12.69
CA GLU A 615 43.96 49.50 -13.62
C GLU A 615 43.98 48.92 -15.04
N ILE A 616 42.82 48.97 -15.71
CA ILE A 616 42.69 48.70 -17.14
C ILE A 616 42.79 50.07 -17.78
N GLU A 617 43.87 50.34 -18.53
CA GLU A 617 43.83 51.41 -19.54
C GLU A 617 42.82 50.92 -20.59
N LEU A 618 41.66 51.59 -20.64
CA LEU A 618 40.62 51.34 -21.62
C LEU A 618 41.08 51.78 -23.01
#